data_AF-A0A8S9BB75-F1
#
_entry.id   AF-A0A8S9BB75-F1
#
_cell.length_a   1.000
_cell.length_b   1.000
_cell.length_c   1.000
_cell.angle_alpha   90.00
_cell.angle_beta   90.00
_cell.angle_gamma   90.00
#
_symmetry.space_group_name_H-M   'P 1'
#
loop_
_entity.id
_entity.type
_entity.pdbx_description
1 polymer ?
#
loop_
_entity_poly.entity_id
_entity_poly.type
_entity_poly.pdbx_seq_one_letter_code
_entity_poly.pdbx_strand_id
1 'polypeptide(L)'
;MNLLNHILGEDGHKVHLRVDRRNLIRGGADIFAPGRYNTTWLAEIVVSFSKHRGHHLTLLQKSAVNHYWKQRIYDLEDKPPHTQYTILEKLTAYFHLFDAVFFFGSLNTRCDLKFSSQLDTTKNRNGETETNYQSKTICLIPFSSQKRAKITIYTATGLVSKRKILIHYLEILLHEMIHAFLNLWSCEYKPCRTAWERCGPGEHGFAFQDILFALQRAVNDGMLLNLGLELGGLTSLARELFDFGLSEGFVKGERLRSWWMKRKDLRRRLGEIRKIIG
;
A
#
# COMPACT_ATOMS: atom_id res chain seq x y z
N MET A 1 26.93 -16.39 -29.97
CA MET A 1 27.06 -15.59 -28.73
C MET A 1 25.70 -15.00 -28.40
N ASN A 2 25.13 -15.38 -27.26
CA ASN A 2 23.74 -15.10 -26.88
C ASN A 2 23.56 -13.67 -26.35
N LEU A 3 22.64 -12.90 -26.95
CA LEU A 3 22.15 -11.58 -26.49
C LEU A 3 21.55 -11.58 -25.07
N LEU A 4 21.39 -12.74 -24.44
CA LEU A 4 20.86 -12.90 -23.08
C LEU A 4 21.86 -12.53 -21.97
N ASN A 5 23.17 -12.50 -22.25
CA ASN A 5 24.19 -12.23 -21.23
C ASN A 5 24.38 -10.74 -20.90
N HIS A 6 23.74 -9.81 -21.62
CA HIS A 6 23.86 -8.37 -21.34
C HIS A 6 22.84 -7.82 -20.34
N ILE A 7 21.93 -8.65 -19.79
CA ILE A 7 20.84 -8.20 -18.90
C ILE A 7 21.07 -8.60 -17.43
N LEU A 8 22.00 -9.53 -17.17
CA LEU A 8 22.35 -9.99 -15.82
C LEU A 8 23.70 -9.37 -15.44
N GLY A 9 23.74 -8.63 -14.33
CA GLY A 9 25.02 -8.28 -13.70
C GLY A 9 25.73 -9.55 -13.21
N GLU A 10 27.02 -9.44 -12.86
CA GLU A 10 27.87 -10.57 -12.45
C GLU A 10 27.26 -11.44 -11.33
N ASP A 11 26.36 -10.86 -10.51
CA ASP A 11 25.68 -11.54 -9.40
C ASP A 11 24.25 -12.04 -9.71
N GLY A 12 23.82 -12.03 -10.98
CA GLY A 12 22.45 -12.37 -11.37
C GLY A 12 21.40 -11.28 -11.04
N HIS A 13 21.84 -10.11 -10.57
CA HIS A 13 20.97 -8.95 -10.37
C HIS A 13 20.58 -8.32 -11.71
N LYS A 14 19.27 -8.17 -11.93
CA LYS A 14 18.74 -7.50 -13.14
C LYS A 14 18.75 -5.99 -12.95
N VAL A 15 19.12 -5.26 -13.99
CA VAL A 15 19.04 -3.80 -14.02
C VAL A 15 17.60 -3.35 -13.68
N HIS A 16 17.51 -2.38 -12.76
CA HIS A 16 16.26 -1.76 -12.38
C HIS A 16 15.67 -0.98 -13.55
N LEU A 17 14.39 -1.18 -13.80
CA LEU A 17 13.66 -0.44 -14.81
C LEU A 17 13.20 0.91 -14.24
N ARG A 18 12.91 1.84 -15.14
CA ARG A 18 12.14 3.05 -14.86
C ARG A 18 10.96 3.06 -15.81
N VAL A 19 9.78 3.38 -15.29
CA VAL A 19 8.58 3.52 -16.14
C VAL A 19 8.61 4.88 -16.82
N ASP A 20 8.27 4.92 -18.10
CA ASP A 20 8.00 6.18 -18.79
C ASP A 20 6.83 6.90 -18.11
N ARG A 21 7.05 8.15 -17.66
CA ARG A 21 6.01 8.97 -17.03
C ARG A 21 4.76 9.12 -17.88
N ARG A 22 4.87 9.06 -19.21
CA ARG A 22 3.71 9.10 -20.12
C ARG A 22 2.79 7.90 -19.92
N ASN A 23 3.35 6.72 -19.65
CA ASN A 23 2.58 5.50 -19.36
C ASN A 23 1.90 5.58 -17.98
N LEU A 24 2.56 6.21 -16.99
CA LEU A 24 1.95 6.46 -15.68
C LEU A 24 0.74 7.40 -15.77
N ILE A 25 0.76 8.38 -16.67
CA ILE A 25 -0.35 9.33 -16.87
C ILE A 25 -1.55 8.65 -17.54
N ARG A 26 -1.30 7.73 -18.50
CA ARG A 26 -2.35 7.00 -19.20
C ARG A 26 -3.06 5.99 -18.29
N GLY A 27 -2.36 5.41 -17.30
CA GLY A 27 -2.90 4.33 -16.49
C GLY A 27 -2.86 2.97 -17.21
N GLY A 28 -3.01 1.87 -16.47
CA GLY A 28 -3.14 0.52 -17.05
C GLY A 28 -2.50 -0.60 -16.23
N ALA A 29 -2.88 -1.83 -16.58
CA ALA A 29 -2.50 -3.07 -15.87
C ALA A 29 -1.00 -3.43 -16.00
N ASP A 30 -0.35 -3.02 -17.09
CA ASP A 30 1.01 -3.45 -17.44
C ASP A 30 2.03 -2.30 -17.45
N ILE A 31 1.78 -1.29 -16.63
CA ILE A 31 2.73 -0.18 -16.40
C ILE A 31 4.04 -0.70 -15.81
N PHE A 32 3.95 -1.68 -14.91
CA PHE A 32 5.07 -2.20 -14.14
C PHE A 32 5.39 -3.65 -14.52
N ALA A 33 6.68 -3.93 -14.71
CA ALA A 33 7.21 -5.29 -14.73
C ALA A 33 7.45 -5.82 -13.30
N PRO A 34 6.87 -6.97 -12.90
CA PRO A 34 7.05 -7.53 -11.56
C PRO A 34 8.52 -7.70 -11.17
N GLY A 35 8.89 -7.30 -9.94
CA GLY A 35 10.23 -7.57 -9.42
C GLY A 35 11.38 -6.72 -10.01
N ARG A 36 11.08 -5.63 -10.73
CA ARG A 36 12.09 -4.91 -11.55
C ARG A 36 12.40 -3.48 -11.13
N TYR A 37 11.78 -2.96 -10.07
CA TYR A 37 11.94 -1.54 -9.71
C TYR A 37 12.67 -1.34 -8.41
N ASN A 38 13.47 -0.28 -8.36
CA ASN A 38 14.03 0.20 -7.11
C ASN A 38 12.89 0.70 -6.21
N THR A 39 12.90 0.30 -4.94
CA THR A 39 11.77 0.56 -4.05
C THR A 39 11.67 2.01 -3.58
N THR A 40 12.79 2.72 -3.46
CA THR A 40 12.78 4.17 -3.20
C THR A 40 12.13 4.90 -4.36
N TRP A 41 12.46 4.53 -5.60
CA TRP A 41 11.83 5.09 -6.78
C TRP A 41 10.32 4.80 -6.84
N LEU A 42 9.89 3.58 -6.48
CA LEU A 42 8.46 3.25 -6.36
C LEU A 42 7.73 4.13 -5.34
N ALA A 43 8.35 4.40 -4.19
CA ALA A 43 7.79 5.32 -3.21
C ALA A 43 7.71 6.75 -3.73
N GLU A 44 8.78 7.25 -4.36
CA GLU A 44 8.82 8.60 -4.93
C GLU A 44 7.69 8.83 -5.95
N ILE A 45 7.39 7.85 -6.82
CA ILE A 45 6.32 8.00 -7.81
C ILE A 45 4.94 8.05 -7.15
N VAL A 46 4.67 7.20 -6.16
CA VAL A 46 3.38 7.19 -5.44
C VAL A 46 3.23 8.47 -4.63
N VAL A 47 4.28 8.89 -3.92
CA VAL A 47 4.32 10.17 -3.18
C VAL A 47 4.08 11.35 -4.11
N SER A 48 4.70 11.37 -5.29
CA SER A 48 4.47 12.42 -6.29
C SER A 48 3.02 12.44 -6.77
N PHE A 49 2.47 11.28 -7.14
CA PHE A 49 1.10 11.17 -7.67
C PHE A 49 0.02 11.50 -6.63
N SER A 50 0.26 11.16 -5.37
CA SER A 50 -0.63 11.48 -4.25
C SER A 50 -0.85 12.99 -4.05
N LYS A 51 0.06 13.83 -4.59
CA LYS A 51 0.00 15.30 -4.50
C LYS A 51 -0.81 15.95 -5.62
N HIS A 52 -1.18 15.22 -6.67
CA HIS A 52 -1.92 15.81 -7.79
C HIS A 52 -3.31 16.29 -7.35
N ARG A 53 -3.70 17.50 -7.79
CA ARG A 53 -5.02 18.10 -7.54
C ARG A 53 -5.51 18.85 -8.78
N GLY A 54 -6.82 19.03 -8.89
CA GLY A 54 -7.44 19.82 -9.96
C GLY A 54 -6.94 19.42 -11.35
N HIS A 55 -6.36 20.38 -12.07
CA HIS A 55 -5.88 20.16 -13.43
C HIS A 55 -4.68 19.19 -13.53
N HIS A 56 -3.89 19.02 -12.47
CA HIS A 56 -2.74 18.11 -12.40
C HIS A 56 -3.13 16.63 -12.25
N LEU A 57 -4.39 16.33 -11.94
CA LEU A 57 -4.86 14.93 -11.90
C LEU A 57 -4.73 14.31 -13.30
N THR A 58 -4.28 13.06 -13.35
CA THR A 58 -4.28 12.27 -14.59
C THR A 58 -5.71 11.96 -15.04
N LEU A 59 -5.89 11.47 -16.28
CA LEU A 59 -7.22 11.08 -16.76
C LEU A 59 -7.85 9.98 -15.88
N LEU A 60 -7.05 8.98 -15.47
CA LEU A 60 -7.48 7.92 -14.57
C LEU A 60 -7.89 8.48 -13.20
N GLN A 61 -7.07 9.35 -12.60
CA GLN A 61 -7.38 9.99 -11.31
C GLN A 61 -8.65 10.86 -11.41
N LYS A 62 -8.80 11.66 -12.48
CA LYS A 62 -9.99 12.48 -12.71
C LYS A 62 -11.25 11.64 -12.81
N SER A 63 -11.21 10.55 -13.57
CA SER A 63 -12.32 9.62 -13.71
C SER A 63 -12.71 9.03 -12.36
N ALA A 64 -11.73 8.50 -11.60
CA ALA A 64 -11.95 7.87 -10.32
C ALA A 64 -12.46 8.85 -9.24
N VAL A 65 -11.88 10.04 -9.14
CA VAL A 65 -12.33 11.09 -8.21
C VAL A 65 -13.73 11.59 -8.57
N ASN A 66 -14.02 11.80 -9.86
CA ASN A 66 -15.36 12.19 -10.29
C ASN A 66 -16.40 11.09 -10.01
N HIS A 67 -16.02 9.82 -10.17
CA HIS A 67 -16.87 8.68 -9.80
C HIS A 67 -17.11 8.65 -8.29
N TYR A 68 -16.07 8.83 -7.48
CA TYR A 68 -16.16 8.92 -6.02
C TYR A 68 -17.20 9.95 -5.55
N TRP A 69 -17.12 11.18 -6.04
CA TRP A 69 -18.04 12.26 -5.62
C TRP A 69 -19.47 12.11 -6.12
N LYS A 70 -19.73 11.27 -7.14
CA LYS A 70 -21.05 11.10 -7.76
C LYS A 70 -21.79 9.85 -7.30
N GLN A 71 -21.08 8.85 -6.80
CA GLN A 71 -21.63 7.52 -6.56
C GLN A 71 -21.84 7.25 -5.07
N ARG A 72 -23.04 6.80 -4.73
CA ARG A 72 -23.45 6.50 -3.35
C ARG A 72 -22.72 5.31 -2.72
N ILE A 73 -22.07 4.46 -3.52
CA ILE A 73 -21.30 3.32 -3.00
C ILE A 73 -20.14 3.78 -2.08
N TYR A 74 -19.70 5.02 -2.22
CA TYR A 74 -18.62 5.58 -1.41
C TYR A 74 -19.11 6.31 -0.14
N ASP A 75 -20.42 6.45 0.06
CA ASP A 75 -20.93 7.12 1.26
C ASP A 75 -20.47 6.38 2.53
N LEU A 76 -19.82 7.08 3.46
CA LEU A 76 -19.40 6.51 4.74
C LEU A 76 -20.55 6.42 5.77
N GLU A 77 -21.65 7.12 5.50
CA GLU A 77 -22.84 7.17 6.33
C GLU A 77 -23.77 5.98 6.08
N ASP A 78 -24.43 5.51 7.14
CA ASP A 78 -25.49 4.48 7.09
C ASP A 78 -26.83 5.10 7.49
N LYS A 79 -27.27 6.14 6.77
CA LYS A 79 -28.61 6.72 6.95
C LYS A 79 -29.59 6.03 6.00
N PRO A 80 -30.86 5.79 6.34
CA PRO A 80 -31.81 5.29 5.35
C PRO A 80 -31.99 6.28 4.19
N PRO A 81 -32.14 5.82 2.93
CA PRO A 81 -32.23 4.43 2.49
C PRO A 81 -30.86 3.79 2.13
N HIS A 82 -29.74 4.33 2.64
CA HIS A 82 -28.35 3.97 2.29
C HIS A 82 -27.89 2.55 2.69
N THR A 83 -28.82 1.63 2.98
CA THR A 83 -28.56 0.22 3.29
C THR A 83 -28.38 -0.68 2.07
N GLN A 84 -28.36 -0.12 0.84
CA GLN A 84 -28.34 -0.92 -0.39
C GLN A 84 -27.01 -1.64 -0.66
N TYR A 85 -25.89 -1.15 -0.11
CA TYR A 85 -24.57 -1.75 -0.34
C TYR A 85 -24.03 -2.39 0.93
N THR A 86 -23.55 -3.62 0.79
CA THR A 86 -22.80 -4.33 1.82
C THR A 86 -21.42 -3.69 2.04
N ILE A 87 -20.83 -3.95 3.21
CA ILE A 87 -19.46 -3.50 3.54
C ILE A 87 -18.45 -4.02 2.50
N LEU A 88 -18.63 -5.26 2.03
CA LEU A 88 -17.76 -5.87 1.02
C LEU A 88 -17.82 -5.14 -0.33
N GLU A 89 -19.02 -4.79 -0.79
CA GLU A 89 -19.18 -4.03 -2.04
C GLU A 89 -18.54 -2.64 -1.93
N LYS A 90 -18.72 -1.96 -0.80
CA LYS A 90 -18.06 -0.68 -0.53
C LYS A 90 -16.54 -0.83 -0.55
N LEU A 91 -15.99 -1.83 0.15
CA LEU A 91 -14.54 -2.05 0.22
C LEU A 91 -13.94 -2.42 -1.14
N THR A 92 -14.65 -3.20 -1.94
CA THR A 92 -14.26 -3.49 -3.32
C THR A 92 -14.24 -2.22 -4.17
N ALA A 93 -15.26 -1.38 -4.06
CA ALA A 93 -15.30 -0.09 -4.76
C ALA A 93 -14.16 0.84 -4.33
N TYR A 94 -13.85 0.89 -3.04
CA TYR A 94 -12.74 1.67 -2.49
C TYR A 94 -11.37 1.11 -2.91
N PHE A 95 -11.21 -0.21 -3.02
CA PHE A 95 -9.98 -0.81 -3.56
C PHE A 95 -9.71 -0.31 -4.99
N HIS A 96 -10.71 -0.35 -5.87
CA HIS A 96 -10.54 0.16 -7.25
C HIS A 96 -10.30 1.67 -7.28
N LEU A 97 -10.98 2.43 -6.41
CA LEU A 97 -10.76 3.87 -6.26
C LEU A 97 -9.31 4.16 -5.85
N PHE A 98 -8.82 3.53 -4.79
CA PHE A 98 -7.46 3.74 -4.30
C PHE A 98 -6.42 3.28 -5.32
N ASP A 99 -6.66 2.17 -6.03
CA ASP A 99 -5.76 1.70 -7.09
C ASP A 99 -5.67 2.72 -8.23
N ALA A 100 -6.81 3.23 -8.70
CA ALA A 100 -6.83 4.24 -9.75
C ALA A 100 -6.22 5.58 -9.32
N VAL A 101 -6.46 6.00 -8.07
CA VAL A 101 -6.01 7.32 -7.58
C VAL A 101 -4.53 7.32 -7.18
N PHE A 102 -4.05 6.24 -6.55
CA PHE A 102 -2.72 6.21 -5.92
C PHE A 102 -1.75 5.20 -6.54
N PHE A 103 -2.26 4.09 -7.10
CA PHE A 103 -1.45 2.98 -7.59
C PHE A 103 -1.59 2.73 -9.09
N PHE A 104 -1.96 3.79 -9.84
CA PHE A 104 -1.93 3.83 -11.31
C PHE A 104 -2.87 2.82 -12.01
N GLY A 105 -3.79 2.19 -11.29
CA GLY A 105 -4.61 1.09 -11.79
C GLY A 105 -3.82 -0.23 -11.96
N SER A 106 -2.67 -0.35 -11.29
CA SER A 106 -1.75 -1.49 -11.46
C SER A 106 -2.08 -2.67 -10.56
N LEU A 107 -2.83 -2.48 -9.47
CA LEU A 107 -3.16 -3.53 -8.52
C LEU A 107 -4.34 -4.36 -8.99
N ASN A 108 -5.36 -3.77 -9.64
CA ASN A 108 -6.62 -4.44 -9.96
C ASN A 108 -6.47 -5.78 -10.70
N THR A 109 -5.49 -5.89 -11.62
CA THR A 109 -5.28 -7.12 -12.40
C THR A 109 -4.41 -8.16 -11.70
N ARG A 110 -3.75 -7.79 -10.60
CA ARG A 110 -2.69 -8.58 -9.95
C ARG A 110 -2.85 -8.74 -8.45
N CYS A 111 -3.85 -8.12 -7.86
CA CYS A 111 -4.11 -8.16 -6.43
C CYS A 111 -5.55 -8.57 -6.18
N ASP A 112 -5.73 -9.68 -5.46
CA ASP A 112 -7.04 -10.21 -5.09
C ASP A 112 -7.41 -9.72 -3.68
N LEU A 113 -8.64 -9.23 -3.48
CA LEU A 113 -9.15 -8.82 -2.18
C LEU A 113 -10.04 -9.91 -1.59
N LYS A 114 -9.75 -10.35 -0.36
CA LYS A 114 -10.50 -11.36 0.37
C LYS A 114 -10.94 -10.84 1.74
N PHE A 115 -12.17 -11.15 2.13
CA PHE A 115 -12.66 -10.98 3.50
C PHE A 115 -12.68 -12.31 4.21
N SER A 116 -12.17 -12.33 5.44
CA SER A 116 -12.17 -13.52 6.28
C SER A 116 -12.83 -13.24 7.62
N SER A 117 -13.83 -14.05 7.97
CA SER A 117 -14.47 -14.04 9.28
C SER A 117 -13.64 -14.74 10.37
N GLN A 118 -12.67 -15.56 9.97
CA GLN A 118 -11.72 -16.18 10.88
C GLN A 118 -10.70 -15.13 11.28
N LEU A 119 -10.86 -14.54 12.47
CA LEU A 119 -9.76 -13.88 13.16
C LEU A 119 -8.59 -14.86 13.20
N ASP A 120 -7.46 -14.48 12.62
CA ASP A 120 -6.21 -15.20 12.88
C ASP A 120 -5.79 -14.87 14.32
N THR A 121 -6.38 -15.61 15.27
CA THR A 121 -6.12 -15.49 16.70
C THR A 121 -4.66 -15.79 17.04
N THR A 122 -3.92 -16.43 16.14
CA THR A 122 -2.50 -16.75 16.32
C THR A 122 -1.59 -15.58 15.98
N LYS A 123 -1.99 -14.68 15.06
CA LYS A 123 -1.14 -13.57 14.60
C LYS A 123 -1.53 -12.20 15.13
N ASN A 124 -2.73 -12.03 15.69
CA ASN A 124 -3.24 -10.73 16.17
C ASN A 124 -3.10 -9.61 15.12
N ARG A 125 -3.53 -9.89 13.88
CA ARG A 125 -3.47 -8.97 12.73
C ARG A 125 -4.89 -8.71 12.21
N ASN A 126 -5.15 -7.47 11.80
CA ASN A 126 -6.45 -7.09 11.21
C ASN A 126 -6.46 -7.15 9.67
N GLY A 127 -5.29 -7.29 9.06
CA GLY A 127 -5.12 -7.56 7.65
C GLY A 127 -3.75 -8.19 7.37
N GLU A 128 -3.61 -8.79 6.20
CA GLU A 128 -2.34 -9.28 5.69
C GLU A 128 -2.28 -9.21 4.17
N THR A 129 -1.06 -9.08 3.65
CA THR A 129 -0.76 -9.18 2.23
C THR A 129 0.19 -10.34 1.97
N GLU A 130 -0.23 -11.26 1.11
CA GLU A 130 0.60 -12.35 0.62
C GLU A 130 0.95 -12.12 -0.84
N THR A 131 2.17 -12.47 -1.26
CA THR A 131 2.53 -12.49 -2.69
C THR A 131 3.04 -13.83 -3.12
N ASN A 132 2.48 -14.36 -4.21
CA ASN A 132 2.82 -15.66 -4.77
C ASN A 132 3.04 -15.54 -6.29
N TYR A 133 3.86 -16.45 -6.83
CA TYR A 133 3.95 -16.64 -8.28
C TYR A 133 2.88 -17.65 -8.70
N GLN A 134 1.90 -17.20 -9.48
CA GLN A 134 0.96 -18.13 -10.10
C GLN A 134 1.51 -18.59 -11.46
N SER A 135 1.66 -19.91 -11.61
CA SER A 135 1.86 -20.53 -12.92
C SER A 135 0.53 -20.59 -13.64
N LYS A 136 0.41 -19.94 -14.80
CA LYS A 136 -0.73 -20.15 -15.70
C LYS A 136 -0.32 -21.18 -16.73
N THR A 137 -0.78 -22.42 -16.54
CA THR A 137 -0.67 -23.44 -17.59
C THR A 137 -1.84 -23.25 -18.56
N ILE A 138 -1.66 -22.45 -19.59
CA ILE A 138 -2.60 -22.39 -20.73
C ILE A 138 -1.83 -22.99 -21.91
N CYS A 139 -2.18 -24.22 -22.30
CA CYS A 139 -1.69 -24.94 -23.48
C CYS A 139 -0.16 -25.09 -23.60
N LEU A 140 0.42 -26.22 -23.13
CA LEU A 140 1.75 -26.82 -23.45
C LEU A 140 3.01 -25.91 -23.58
N ILE A 141 2.89 -24.61 -23.37
CA ILE A 141 3.95 -23.62 -23.44
C ILE A 141 4.01 -22.99 -22.04
N PRO A 142 5.12 -23.13 -21.30
CA PRO A 142 5.28 -22.49 -20.00
C PRO A 142 5.36 -20.98 -20.21
N PHE A 143 4.21 -20.30 -20.18
CA PHE A 143 4.18 -18.85 -20.15
C PHE A 143 4.52 -18.34 -18.75
N SER A 144 5.24 -17.23 -18.75
CA SER A 144 5.72 -16.45 -17.61
C SER A 144 4.86 -16.58 -16.35
N SER A 145 5.48 -16.98 -15.23
CA SER A 145 4.86 -16.88 -13.91
C SER A 145 4.42 -15.43 -13.66
N GLN A 146 3.13 -15.23 -13.36
CA GLN A 146 2.61 -13.91 -13.03
C GLN A 146 2.63 -13.76 -11.51
N LYS A 147 3.48 -12.85 -11.02
CA LYS A 147 3.45 -12.45 -9.61
C LYS A 147 2.10 -11.81 -9.31
N ARG A 148 1.43 -12.29 -8.26
CA ARG A 148 0.15 -11.78 -7.75
C ARG A 148 0.25 -11.51 -6.26
N ALA A 149 -0.57 -10.58 -5.79
CA ALA A 149 -0.81 -10.30 -4.38
C ALA A 149 -2.22 -10.74 -3.98
N LYS A 150 -2.40 -11.04 -2.70
CA LYS A 150 -3.69 -11.28 -2.08
C LYS A 150 -3.73 -10.47 -0.79
N ILE A 151 -4.71 -9.57 -0.68
CA ILE A 151 -5.00 -8.83 0.54
C ILE A 151 -6.13 -9.56 1.25
N THR A 152 -5.91 -9.96 2.50
CA THR A 152 -6.95 -10.50 3.37
C THR A 152 -7.26 -9.47 4.44
N ILE A 153 -8.53 -9.07 4.57
CA ILE A 153 -9.01 -8.24 5.70
C ILE A 153 -9.80 -9.14 6.65
N TYR A 154 -9.39 -9.14 7.92
CA TYR A 154 -10.03 -9.92 8.97
C TYR A 154 -11.12 -9.10 9.65
N THR A 155 -12.25 -9.73 9.91
CA THR A 155 -13.38 -9.02 10.53
C THR A 155 -13.08 -8.65 11.98
N ALA A 156 -12.93 -7.35 12.26
CA ALA A 156 -12.83 -6.83 13.61
C ALA A 156 -14.09 -7.15 14.45
N THR A 157 -13.89 -7.72 15.63
CA THR A 157 -14.94 -7.89 16.65
C THR A 157 -15.00 -6.65 17.55
N GLY A 158 -16.19 -6.29 18.04
CA GLY A 158 -16.37 -5.24 19.05
C GLY A 158 -16.56 -3.79 18.56
N LEU A 159 -16.53 -3.53 17.24
CA LEU A 159 -16.91 -2.21 16.71
C LEU A 159 -18.43 -2.10 16.57
N VAL A 160 -19.02 -1.06 17.18
CA VAL A 160 -20.48 -0.97 17.35
C VAL A 160 -21.19 -0.26 16.18
N SER A 161 -20.50 0.61 15.43
CA SER A 161 -21.10 1.36 14.31
C SER A 161 -20.54 0.96 12.96
N LYS A 162 -21.40 0.76 11.95
CA LYS A 162 -20.97 0.43 10.58
C LYS A 162 -19.99 1.44 9.98
N ARG A 163 -20.18 2.75 10.25
CA ARG A 163 -19.23 3.79 9.80
C ARG A 163 -17.83 3.54 10.35
N LYS A 164 -17.68 3.32 11.66
CA LYS A 164 -16.37 3.02 12.26
C LYS A 164 -15.77 1.72 11.72
N ILE A 165 -16.60 0.69 11.49
CA ILE A 165 -16.15 -0.57 10.86
C ILE A 165 -15.59 -0.30 9.47
N LEU A 166 -16.33 0.45 8.63
CA LEU A 166 -15.90 0.76 7.27
C LEU A 166 -14.63 1.59 7.27
N ILE A 167 -14.55 2.67 8.06
CA ILE A 167 -13.33 3.49 8.19
C ILE A 167 -12.14 2.61 8.60
N HIS A 168 -12.32 1.77 9.61
CA HIS A 168 -11.27 0.86 10.07
C HIS A 168 -10.80 -0.09 8.95
N TYR A 169 -11.73 -0.69 8.20
CA TYR A 169 -11.36 -1.54 7.06
C TYR A 169 -10.73 -0.76 5.91
N LEU A 170 -11.08 0.50 5.70
CA LEU A 170 -10.44 1.35 4.69
C LEU A 170 -9.00 1.71 5.07
N GLU A 171 -8.73 1.95 6.36
CA GLU A 171 -7.38 2.13 6.90
C GLU A 171 -6.51 0.89 6.64
N ILE A 172 -7.04 -0.28 6.99
CA ILE A 172 -6.35 -1.57 6.74
C ILE A 172 -6.16 -1.80 5.25
N LEU A 173 -7.20 -1.61 4.45
CA LEU A 173 -7.16 -1.82 3.01
C LEU A 173 -6.05 -0.98 2.38
N LEU A 174 -6.01 0.32 2.66
CA LEU A 174 -5.01 1.20 2.06
C LEU A 174 -3.60 0.87 2.56
N HIS A 175 -3.44 0.49 3.83
CA HIS A 175 -2.16 0.01 4.38
C HIS A 175 -1.67 -1.26 3.65
N GLU A 176 -2.53 -2.26 3.48
CA GLU A 176 -2.18 -3.51 2.79
C GLU A 176 -1.98 -3.30 1.27
N MET A 177 -2.65 -2.33 0.65
CA MET A 177 -2.40 -1.97 -0.75
C MET A 177 -0.99 -1.40 -0.97
N ILE A 178 -0.43 -0.69 0.02
CA ILE A 178 0.97 -0.22 -0.02
C ILE A 178 1.90 -1.44 -0.04
N HIS A 179 1.67 -2.42 0.84
CA HIS A 179 2.41 -3.69 0.85
C HIS A 179 2.29 -4.43 -0.47
N ALA A 180 1.06 -4.58 -1.00
CA ALA A 180 0.82 -5.26 -2.26
C ALA A 180 1.58 -4.61 -3.42
N PHE A 181 1.54 -3.28 -3.53
CA PHE A 181 2.25 -2.53 -4.56
C PHE A 181 3.76 -2.78 -4.47
N LEU A 182 4.32 -2.69 -3.28
CA LEU A 182 5.77 -2.76 -3.10
C LEU A 182 6.25 -4.19 -3.26
N ASN A 183 5.52 -5.16 -2.74
CA ASN A 183 5.83 -6.57 -2.94
C ASN A 183 5.72 -6.93 -4.43
N LEU A 184 4.70 -6.50 -5.18
CA LEU A 184 4.56 -6.83 -6.60
C LEU A 184 5.71 -6.28 -7.46
N TRP A 185 6.12 -5.04 -7.22
CA TRP A 185 6.94 -4.30 -8.17
C TRP A 185 8.40 -4.12 -7.76
N SER A 186 8.70 -4.15 -6.46
CA SER A 186 10.07 -3.94 -5.98
C SER A 186 11.02 -5.09 -6.35
N CYS A 187 12.29 -4.75 -6.55
CA CYS A 187 13.33 -5.74 -6.82
C CYS A 187 13.50 -6.70 -5.64
N GLU A 188 13.40 -8.00 -5.93
CA GLU A 188 13.54 -9.07 -4.93
C GLU A 188 14.99 -9.40 -4.60
N TYR A 189 15.96 -8.84 -5.34
CA TYR A 189 17.38 -9.07 -5.06
C TYR A 189 17.71 -8.60 -3.65
N LYS A 190 18.27 -9.48 -2.82
CA LYS A 190 18.42 -9.28 -1.37
C LYS A 190 19.07 -7.92 -1.01
N PRO A 191 20.18 -7.48 -1.64
CA PRO A 191 20.73 -6.14 -1.40
C PRO A 191 19.79 -4.96 -1.73
N CYS A 192 18.89 -5.12 -2.70
CA CYS A 192 17.89 -4.09 -3.02
C CYS A 192 16.74 -4.11 -2.00
N ARG A 193 16.33 -5.31 -1.57
CA ARG A 193 15.31 -5.48 -0.54
C ARG A 193 15.78 -5.00 0.83
N THR A 194 17.04 -5.19 1.21
CA THR A 194 17.56 -4.65 2.48
C THR A 194 17.63 -3.12 2.50
N ALA A 195 17.72 -2.46 1.33
CA ALA A 195 17.59 -1.00 1.23
C ALA A 195 16.14 -0.53 1.53
N TRP A 196 15.16 -1.36 1.20
CA TRP A 196 13.75 -1.20 1.59
C TRP A 196 13.58 -1.36 3.10
N GLU A 197 14.14 -2.42 3.68
CA GLU A 197 14.11 -2.80 5.11
C GLU A 197 15.00 -1.94 6.01
N ARG A 198 15.39 -0.73 5.59
CA ARG A 198 16.31 0.10 6.38
C ARG A 198 15.73 0.57 7.73
N CYS A 199 14.43 0.39 8.01
CA CYS A 199 13.88 0.54 9.37
C CYS A 199 13.80 -0.77 10.17
N GLY A 200 14.14 -1.90 9.54
CA GLY A 200 13.98 -3.26 10.03
C GLY A 200 13.41 -4.19 8.94
N PRO A 201 13.60 -5.52 9.05
CA PRO A 201 12.96 -6.52 8.17
C PRO A 201 11.47 -6.74 8.44
N GLY A 202 10.81 -5.93 9.27
CA GLY A 202 9.39 -6.02 9.64
C GLY A 202 8.44 -5.44 8.60
N GLU A 203 8.92 -5.22 7.37
CA GLU A 203 8.15 -4.84 6.19
C GLU A 203 7.67 -3.37 6.15
N HIS A 204 7.80 -2.59 7.24
CA HIS A 204 7.42 -1.15 7.29
C HIS A 204 8.61 -0.20 7.13
N GLY A 205 9.47 -0.51 6.17
CA GLY A 205 10.67 0.26 5.81
C GLY A 205 10.44 1.71 5.40
N PHE A 206 11.51 2.44 5.09
CA PHE A 206 11.40 3.88 4.79
C PHE A 206 10.48 4.21 3.62
N ALA A 207 10.56 3.45 2.52
CA ALA A 207 9.72 3.65 1.36
C ALA A 207 8.24 3.33 1.65
N PHE A 208 7.96 2.36 2.54
CA PHE A 208 6.61 2.12 3.06
C PHE A 208 6.10 3.35 3.80
N GLN A 209 6.88 3.87 4.75
CA GLN A 209 6.52 5.04 5.55
C GLN A 209 6.32 6.29 4.67
N ASP A 210 7.21 6.52 3.70
CA ASP A 210 7.10 7.63 2.75
C ASP A 210 5.76 7.60 2.00
N ILE A 211 5.35 6.43 1.51
CA ILE A 211 4.05 6.24 0.87
C ILE A 211 2.92 6.44 1.89
N LEU A 212 2.96 5.75 3.03
CA LEU A 212 1.89 5.76 4.02
C LEU A 212 1.54 7.18 4.46
N PHE A 213 2.53 7.99 4.85
CA PHE A 213 2.28 9.37 5.28
C PHE A 213 1.77 10.25 4.14
N ALA A 214 2.26 10.04 2.91
CA ALA A 214 1.78 10.78 1.75
C ALA A 214 0.33 10.43 1.41
N LEU A 215 -0.04 9.15 1.44
CA LEU A 215 -1.40 8.67 1.16
C LEU A 215 -2.37 9.05 2.26
N GLN A 216 -1.99 8.96 3.54
CA GLN A 216 -2.82 9.44 4.65
C GLN A 216 -3.15 10.92 4.48
N ARG A 217 -2.18 11.74 4.07
CA ARG A 217 -2.44 13.16 3.79
C ARG A 217 -3.36 13.33 2.59
N ALA A 218 -3.13 12.58 1.52
CA ALA A 218 -3.90 12.71 0.29
C ALA A 218 -5.36 12.26 0.45
N VAL A 219 -5.59 11.16 1.16
CA VAL A 219 -6.93 10.62 1.39
C VAL A 219 -7.77 11.51 2.33
N ASN A 220 -7.10 12.28 3.20
CA ASN A 220 -7.74 13.23 4.12
C ASN A 220 -7.86 14.64 3.55
N ASP A 221 -7.40 14.86 2.33
CA ASP A 221 -7.49 16.15 1.66
C ASP A 221 -8.94 16.42 1.21
N GLY A 222 -9.48 17.55 1.64
CA GLY A 222 -10.85 17.99 1.33
C GLY A 222 -11.13 18.17 -0.17
N MET A 223 -10.09 18.41 -0.97
CA MET A 223 -10.20 18.58 -2.43
C MET A 223 -9.98 17.27 -3.20
N LEU A 224 -9.67 16.16 -2.51
CA LEU A 224 -9.46 14.85 -3.14
C LEU A 224 -10.54 13.85 -2.71
N LEU A 225 -10.47 13.33 -1.49
CA LEU A 225 -11.37 12.27 -1.00
C LEU A 225 -12.01 12.59 0.38
N ASN A 226 -11.34 13.35 1.25
CA ASN A 226 -11.87 13.75 2.57
C ASN A 226 -12.35 12.58 3.47
N LEU A 227 -11.61 11.48 3.54
CA LEU A 227 -12.06 10.28 4.28
C LEU A 227 -11.73 10.30 5.78
N GLY A 228 -10.74 11.09 6.22
CA GLY A 228 -10.33 11.15 7.62
C GLY A 228 -9.72 9.84 8.15
N LEU A 229 -9.00 9.08 7.31
CA LEU A 229 -8.35 7.82 7.67
C LEU A 229 -7.06 8.05 8.45
N GLU A 230 -6.80 7.20 9.44
CA GLU A 230 -5.52 7.11 10.14
C GLU A 230 -4.83 5.78 9.81
N LEU A 231 -3.82 5.81 8.92
CA LEU A 231 -3.17 4.60 8.40
C LEU A 231 -2.16 3.97 9.38
N GLY A 232 -2.14 4.41 10.64
CA GLY A 232 -1.32 3.77 11.67
C GLY A 232 0.19 4.00 11.59
N GLY A 233 0.68 4.93 10.75
CA GLY A 233 2.11 5.11 10.46
C GLY A 233 3.01 5.26 11.69
N LEU A 234 2.58 6.04 12.69
CA LEU A 234 3.30 6.19 13.96
C LEU A 234 3.43 4.86 14.71
N THR A 235 2.35 4.08 14.76
CA THR A 235 2.33 2.77 15.44
C THR A 235 3.18 1.76 14.69
N SER A 236 3.07 1.68 13.37
CA SER A 236 3.87 0.79 12.53
C SER A 236 5.36 1.09 12.67
N LEU A 237 5.77 2.36 12.60
CA LEU A 237 7.18 2.73 12.79
C LEU A 237 7.69 2.42 14.20
N ALA A 238 6.90 2.72 15.22
CA ALA A 238 7.29 2.44 16.60
C ALA A 238 7.44 0.93 16.86
N ARG A 239 6.53 0.11 16.30
CA ARG A 239 6.62 -1.35 16.40
C ARG A 239 7.85 -1.89 15.69
N GLU A 240 8.11 -1.41 14.48
CA GLU A 240 9.31 -1.75 13.72
C GLU A 240 10.58 -1.46 14.53
N LEU A 241 10.71 -0.24 15.06
CA LEU A 241 11.88 0.13 15.87
C LEU A 241 12.00 -0.74 17.14
N PHE A 242 10.88 -1.09 17.78
CA PHE A 242 10.87 -1.97 18.95
C PHE A 242 11.31 -3.40 18.61
N ASP A 243 10.72 -4.00 17.58
CA ASP A 243 10.97 -5.40 17.16
C ASP A 243 12.45 -5.62 16.78
N PHE A 244 13.16 -4.56 16.35
CA PHE A 244 14.58 -4.61 15.99
C PHE A 244 15.54 -3.99 17.02
N GLY A 245 15.04 -3.66 18.22
CA GLY A 245 15.89 -3.08 19.28
C GLY A 245 16.50 -1.72 18.91
N LEU A 246 15.86 -0.99 17.99
CA LEU A 246 16.30 0.32 17.53
C LEU A 246 15.70 1.43 18.41
N SER A 247 16.46 2.51 18.59
CA SER A 247 15.97 3.72 19.25
C SER A 247 15.33 4.68 18.25
N GLU A 248 14.57 5.67 18.74
CA GLU A 248 14.08 6.77 17.90
C GLU A 248 15.22 7.60 17.29
N GLY A 249 16.43 7.48 17.83
CA GLY A 249 17.68 8.05 17.31
C GLY A 249 18.00 7.60 15.88
N PHE A 250 17.61 6.36 15.55
CA PHE A 250 17.87 5.71 14.28
C PHE A 250 17.23 6.45 13.08
N VAL A 251 16.03 7.01 13.28
CA VAL A 251 15.35 7.78 12.24
C VAL A 251 15.87 9.22 12.26
N LYS A 252 16.48 9.67 11.15
CA LYS A 252 16.98 11.04 11.01
C LYS A 252 15.86 12.07 11.18
N GLY A 253 16.16 13.20 11.82
CA GLY A 253 15.17 14.25 12.08
C GLY A 253 14.51 14.82 10.82
N GLU A 254 15.24 14.92 9.72
CA GLU A 254 14.68 15.34 8.42
C GLU A 254 13.57 14.43 7.93
N ARG A 255 13.74 13.11 8.10
CA ARG A 255 12.75 12.12 7.68
C ARG A 255 11.51 12.13 8.57
N LEU A 256 11.68 12.31 9.88
CA LEU A 256 10.54 12.55 10.77
C LEU A 256 9.75 13.81 10.35
N ARG A 257 10.46 14.88 9.96
CA ARG A 257 9.81 16.11 9.47
C ARG A 257 9.05 15.88 8.16
N SER A 258 9.60 15.11 7.22
CA SER A 258 8.88 14.81 5.96
C SER A 258 7.61 13.99 6.19
N TRP A 259 7.49 13.30 7.31
CA TRP A 259 6.29 12.58 7.75
C TRP A 259 5.40 13.38 8.71
N TRP A 260 5.75 14.65 8.97
CA TRP A 260 5.10 15.49 10.00
C TRP A 260 5.05 14.84 11.39
N MET A 261 5.99 13.95 11.66
CA MET A 261 6.07 13.22 12.92
C MET A 261 7.00 13.96 13.88
N LYS A 262 6.52 14.22 15.10
CA LYS A 262 7.38 14.75 16.16
C LYS A 262 8.11 13.60 16.82
N ARG A 263 9.42 13.75 17.04
CA ARG A 263 10.25 12.75 17.72
C ARG A 263 9.71 12.34 19.10
N LYS A 264 9.12 13.30 19.83
CA LYS A 264 8.50 13.03 21.14
C LYS A 264 7.32 12.05 21.05
N ASP A 265 6.54 12.10 19.97
CA ASP A 265 5.38 11.24 19.78
C ASP A 265 5.84 9.81 19.47
N LEU A 266 6.89 9.66 18.66
CA LEU A 266 7.54 8.38 18.38
C LEU A 266 8.14 7.76 19.66
N ARG A 267 8.87 8.55 20.44
CA ARG A 267 9.42 8.09 21.73
C ARG A 267 8.32 7.64 22.69
N ARG A 268 7.24 8.42 22.81
CA ARG A 268 6.09 8.07 23.66
C ARG A 268 5.49 6.74 23.22
N ARG A 269 5.23 6.58 21.92
CA ARG A 269 4.65 5.35 21.37
C ARG A 269 5.55 4.13 21.57
N LEU A 270 6.86 4.28 21.38
CA LEU A 270 7.85 3.25 21.72
C LEU A 270 7.79 2.83 23.19
N GLY A 271 7.65 3.81 24.09
CA GLY A 271 7.48 3.55 25.53
C GLY A 271 6.18 2.81 25.86
N GLU A 272 5.08 3.12 25.18
CA GLU A 272 3.81 2.40 25.32
C GLU A 272 3.93 0.94 24.88
N ILE A 273 4.55 0.69 23.71
CA ILE A 273 4.75 -0.68 23.19
C ILE A 273 5.59 -1.51 24.16
N ARG A 274 6.68 -0.93 24.68
CA ARG A 274 7.54 -1.60 25.68
C ARG A 274 6.80 -2.02 26.93
N LYS A 275 5.82 -1.24 27.40
CA LYS A 275 5.01 -1.58 28.59
C LYS A 275 3.98 -2.67 28.34
N ILE A 276 3.55 -2.85 27.10
CA ILE A 276 2.53 -3.85 26.73
C ILE A 276 3.18 -5.21 26.48
N ILE A 277 4.39 -5.22 25.88
CA ILE A 277 5.07 -6.44 25.41
C ILE A 277 6.18 -6.90 26.37
N GLY A 278 6.82 -5.98 27.10
CA GLY A 278 7.87 -6.29 28.08
C GLY A 278 7.31 -6.45 29.49
#